data_AF-A0A2U9CBJ8-F1
#
_entry.id   AF-A0A2U9CBJ8-F1
#
_cell.length_a   1.000
_cell.length_b   1.000
_cell.length_c   1.000
_cell.angle_alpha   90.00
_cell.angle_beta   90.00
_cell.angle_gamma   90.00
#
_symmetry.space_group_name_H-M   'P 1'
#
loop_
_entity.id
_entity.type
_entity.pdbx_description
1 polymer ?
#
loop_
_entity_poly.entity_id
_entity_poly.type
_entity_poly.pdbx_seq_one_letter_code
_entity_poly.pdbx_strand_id
1 'polypeptide(L)'
;MRASEEACGIGNSVDNICRLSPDLLAEACLHILIYLQGQGRGVDSAEISDRFQSAGVRVEHEALQSIIRFLLLTFRSAGKSNISGDELVSRLEDGSSKWPKASLQVLHRLWTEHGASVHAQQDVQAILSIGQLVDMQWKLSMAVSSDTCRSLNSPYVCLLLKVVEPSGHICQRSFEMTIPQFQNFHKQFKEMAAVMETV
;
A
#
# COMPACT_ATOMS: atom_id res chain seq x y z
N MET A 1 18.75 7.35 17.77
CA MET A 1 17.78 7.17 18.88
C MET A 1 16.37 7.18 18.30
N ARG A 2 15.96 6.11 17.62
CA ARG A 2 14.65 5.93 16.95
C ARG A 2 14.34 4.44 16.84
N ALA A 3 14.26 3.75 17.98
CA ALA A 3 13.97 2.31 18.01
C ALA A 3 13.19 1.87 19.26
N SER A 4 12.68 2.79 20.07
CA SER A 4 12.13 2.45 21.40
C SER A 4 10.67 2.84 21.62
N GLU A 5 10.02 3.53 20.67
CA GLU A 5 8.63 3.97 20.85
C GLU A 5 7.59 3.09 20.15
N GLU A 6 7.96 2.25 19.17
CA GLU A 6 7.01 1.36 18.48
C GLU A 6 6.72 0.05 19.24
N ALA A 7 7.59 -0.37 20.16
CA ALA A 7 7.41 -1.61 20.92
C ALA A 7 6.39 -1.50 22.07
N CYS A 8 6.09 -0.29 22.58
CA CYS A 8 5.24 -0.10 23.75
C CYS A 8 3.73 -0.22 23.45
N GLY A 9 3.31 0.08 22.21
CA GLY A 9 1.88 0.01 21.81
C GLY A 9 1.38 -1.39 21.45
N ILE A 10 2.26 -2.28 20.98
CA ILE A 10 1.88 -3.62 20.52
C ILE A 10 1.46 -4.50 21.71
N GLY A 11 2.22 -4.48 22.81
CA GLY A 11 1.93 -5.26 24.02
C GLY A 11 0.55 -4.95 24.62
N ASN A 12 0.24 -3.66 24.78
CA ASN A 12 -1.06 -3.22 25.31
C ASN A 12 -2.22 -3.55 24.37
N SER A 13 -1.99 -3.53 23.05
CA SER A 13 -3.02 -3.88 22.06
C SER A 13 -3.36 -5.36 22.11
N VAL A 14 -2.35 -6.23 22.18
CA VAL A 14 -2.55 -7.68 22.30
C VAL A 14 -3.26 -8.00 23.61
N ASP A 15 -2.88 -7.39 24.74
CA ASP A 15 -3.57 -7.56 26.02
C ASP A 15 -5.07 -7.20 25.94
N ASN A 16 -5.43 -6.15 25.20
CA ASN A 16 -6.82 -5.77 24.98
C ASN A 16 -7.55 -6.74 24.05
N ILE A 17 -6.88 -7.27 23.01
CA ILE A 17 -7.45 -8.28 22.11
C ILE A 17 -7.71 -9.59 22.84
N CYS A 18 -6.81 -10.01 23.73
CA CYS A 18 -6.95 -11.24 24.51
C CYS A 18 -8.15 -11.23 25.47
N ARG A 19 -8.72 -10.05 25.78
CA ARG A 19 -9.94 -9.90 26.59
C ARG A 19 -11.22 -10.08 25.80
N LEU A 20 -11.15 -10.06 24.47
CA LEU A 20 -12.32 -10.25 23.60
C LEU A 20 -12.64 -11.74 23.44
N SER A 21 -13.92 -12.05 23.30
CA SER A 21 -14.33 -13.37 22.85
C SER A 21 -13.91 -13.58 21.39
N PRO A 22 -13.70 -14.85 20.95
CA PRO A 22 -13.38 -15.15 19.56
C PRO A 22 -14.41 -14.60 18.56
N ASP A 23 -15.69 -14.57 18.94
CA ASP A 23 -16.77 -14.05 18.09
C ASP A 23 -16.69 -12.53 17.92
N LEU A 24 -16.46 -11.78 19.01
CA LEU A 24 -16.28 -10.33 18.94
C LEU A 24 -15.01 -9.93 18.18
N LEU A 25 -13.94 -10.71 18.35
CA LEU A 25 -12.72 -10.53 17.57
C LEU A 25 -12.96 -10.80 16.09
N ALA A 26 -13.69 -11.86 15.75
CA ALA A 26 -14.02 -12.20 14.37
C ALA A 26 -14.79 -11.07 13.69
N GLU A 27 -15.77 -10.50 14.38
CA GLU A 27 -16.57 -9.39 13.88
C GLU A 27 -15.72 -8.14 13.62
N ALA A 28 -14.90 -7.73 14.59
CA ALA A 28 -13.99 -6.59 14.41
C ALA A 28 -13.01 -6.81 13.24
N CYS A 29 -12.46 -8.03 13.11
CA CYS A 29 -11.60 -8.38 11.99
C CYS A 29 -12.34 -8.31 10.65
N LEU A 30 -13.59 -8.78 10.59
CA LEU A 30 -14.40 -8.74 9.37
C LEU A 30 -14.66 -7.31 8.91
N HIS A 31 -15.03 -6.40 9.81
CA HIS A 31 -15.20 -4.97 9.48
C HIS A 31 -13.92 -4.38 8.87
N ILE A 32 -12.76 -4.72 9.43
CA ILE A 32 -11.46 -4.26 8.93
C ILE A 32 -11.12 -4.89 7.57
N LEU A 33 -11.38 -6.18 7.38
CA LEU A 33 -11.11 -6.89 6.13
C LEU A 33 -11.99 -6.38 4.99
N ILE A 34 -13.28 -6.15 5.24
CA ILE A 34 -14.21 -5.53 4.27
C ILE A 34 -13.69 -4.15 3.83
N TYR A 35 -13.23 -3.33 4.78
CA TYR A 35 -12.60 -2.06 4.46
C TYR A 35 -11.33 -2.24 3.61
N LEU A 36 -10.44 -3.16 3.98
CA LEU A 36 -9.19 -3.42 3.24
C LEU A 36 -9.42 -3.99 1.83
N GLN A 37 -10.54 -4.67 1.59
CA GLN A 37 -10.99 -5.12 0.27
C GLN A 37 -11.60 -4.00 -0.58
N GLY A 38 -11.68 -2.77 -0.05
CA GLY A 38 -12.28 -1.63 -0.75
C GLY A 38 -13.81 -1.67 -0.80
N GLN A 39 -14.45 -2.57 -0.06
CA GLN A 39 -15.91 -2.71 0.00
C GLN A 39 -16.54 -1.79 1.07
N GLY A 40 -15.74 -1.30 2.02
CA GLY A 40 -16.16 -0.35 3.06
C GLY A 40 -15.65 1.07 2.82
N ARG A 41 -16.41 2.09 3.26
CA ARG A 41 -15.97 3.51 3.23
C ARG A 41 -14.93 3.86 4.29
N GLY A 42 -14.80 3.01 5.32
CA GLY A 42 -13.93 3.18 6.48
C GLY A 42 -14.21 2.09 7.50
N VAL A 43 -13.38 2.00 8.53
CA VAL A 43 -13.66 1.15 9.70
C VAL A 43 -14.49 1.99 10.68
N ASP A 44 -15.75 1.63 10.87
CA ASP A 44 -16.64 2.32 11.81
C ASP A 44 -16.37 1.87 13.25
N SER A 45 -15.60 2.68 13.98
CA SER A 45 -15.30 2.40 15.39
C SER A 45 -16.52 2.50 16.30
N ALA A 46 -17.54 3.30 15.93
CA ALA A 46 -18.75 3.41 16.73
C ALA A 46 -19.60 2.14 16.60
N GLU A 47 -19.72 1.59 15.39
CA GLU A 47 -20.40 0.31 15.16
C GLU A 47 -19.72 -0.84 15.92
N ILE A 48 -18.38 -0.94 15.83
CA ILE A 48 -17.64 -1.98 16.58
C ILE A 48 -17.84 -1.81 18.10
N SER A 49 -17.83 -0.57 18.60
CA SER A 49 -18.06 -0.30 20.02
C SER A 49 -19.47 -0.69 20.48
N ASP A 50 -20.49 -0.37 19.70
CA ASP A 50 -21.89 -0.68 20.01
C ASP A 50 -22.14 -2.19 20.07
N ARG A 51 -21.52 -2.95 19.16
CA ARG A 51 -21.59 -4.42 19.18
C ARG A 51 -20.88 -5.03 20.37
N PHE A 52 -19.73 -4.49 20.75
CA PHE A 52 -19.03 -4.94 21.97
C PHE A 52 -19.89 -4.67 23.22
N GLN A 53 -20.51 -3.48 23.30
CA GLN A 53 -21.40 -3.12 24.40
C GLN A 53 -22.66 -4.00 24.45
N SER A 54 -23.26 -4.32 23.29
CA SER A 54 -24.42 -5.21 23.18
C SER A 54 -24.10 -6.64 23.65
N ALA A 55 -22.85 -7.08 23.51
CA ALA A 55 -22.35 -8.35 24.05
C ALA A 55 -21.89 -8.26 25.52
N GLY A 56 -22.09 -7.12 26.19
CA GLY A 56 -21.72 -6.90 27.59
C GLY A 56 -20.25 -6.54 27.82
N VAL A 57 -19.48 -6.24 26.78
CA VAL A 57 -18.06 -5.88 26.87
C VAL A 57 -17.89 -4.37 26.71
N ARG A 58 -17.50 -3.68 27.79
CA ARG A 58 -17.09 -2.27 27.72
C ARG A 58 -15.61 -2.17 27.41
N VAL A 59 -15.29 -1.57 26.26
CA VAL A 59 -13.91 -1.25 25.86
C VAL A 59 -13.76 0.26 25.83
N GLU A 60 -12.76 0.79 26.54
CA GLU A 60 -12.38 2.20 26.50
C GLU A 60 -12.04 2.65 25.08
N HIS A 61 -12.32 3.90 24.72
CA HIS A 61 -12.13 4.40 23.35
C HIS A 61 -10.69 4.23 22.86
N GLU A 62 -9.70 4.56 23.68
CA GLU A 62 -8.28 4.39 23.37
C GLU A 62 -7.90 2.93 23.13
N ALA A 63 -8.44 2.02 23.94
CA ALA A 63 -8.20 0.59 23.78
C ALA A 63 -8.79 0.07 22.46
N LEU A 64 -10.01 0.52 22.12
CA LEU A 64 -10.66 0.16 20.85
C LEU A 64 -9.87 0.67 19.64
N GLN A 65 -9.41 1.92 19.66
CA GLN A 65 -8.57 2.47 18.59
C GLN A 65 -7.25 1.71 18.45
N SER A 66 -6.64 1.32 19.57
CA SER A 66 -5.43 0.52 19.59
C SER A 66 -5.64 -0.86 18.94
N ILE A 67 -6.75 -1.54 19.26
CA ILE A 67 -7.14 -2.82 18.65
C ILE A 67 -7.33 -2.67 17.14
N ILE A 68 -8.16 -1.70 16.72
CA ILE A 68 -8.46 -1.46 15.31
C ILE A 68 -7.18 -1.16 14.53
N ARG A 69 -6.35 -0.26 15.06
CA ARG A 69 -5.08 0.13 14.42
C ARG A 69 -4.14 -1.05 14.29
N PHE A 70 -4.00 -1.86 15.34
CA PHE A 70 -3.15 -3.04 15.33
C PHE A 70 -3.62 -4.05 14.27
N LEU A 71 -4.89 -4.45 14.28
CA LEU A 71 -5.44 -5.42 13.33
C LEU A 71 -5.36 -4.90 11.89
N LEU A 72 -5.70 -3.63 11.67
CA LEU A 72 -5.60 -2.98 10.36
C LEU A 72 -4.17 -3.01 9.82
N LEU A 73 -3.17 -2.66 10.64
CA LEU A 73 -1.77 -2.67 10.24
C LEU A 73 -1.27 -4.09 9.96
N THR A 74 -1.66 -5.04 10.79
CA THR A 74 -1.31 -6.46 10.64
C THR A 74 -1.83 -7.02 9.31
N PHE A 75 -3.12 -6.90 9.03
CA PHE A 75 -3.71 -7.39 7.77
C PHE A 75 -3.19 -6.61 6.55
N ARG A 76 -2.99 -5.30 6.68
CA ARG A 76 -2.42 -4.50 5.59
C ARG A 76 -0.99 -4.94 5.25
N SER A 77 -0.17 -5.20 6.27
CA SER A 77 1.20 -5.71 6.11
C SER A 77 1.21 -7.10 5.49
N ALA A 78 0.34 -7.99 5.99
CA ALA A 78 0.18 -9.35 5.48
C ALA A 78 -0.20 -9.37 3.98
N GLY A 79 -1.12 -8.49 3.56
CA GLY A 79 -1.51 -8.35 2.16
C GLY A 79 -0.37 -7.87 1.26
N LYS A 80 0.42 -6.90 1.72
CA LYS A 80 1.58 -6.38 0.97
C LYS A 80 2.65 -7.43 0.74
N SER A 81 2.85 -8.31 1.72
CA SER A 81 3.83 -9.40 1.64
C SER A 81 3.25 -10.69 1.08
N ASN A 82 1.96 -10.72 0.71
CA ASN A 82 1.23 -11.88 0.21
C ASN A 82 1.50 -13.16 1.03
N ILE A 83 1.36 -13.07 2.35
CA ILE A 83 1.65 -14.19 3.26
C ILE A 83 0.43 -15.12 3.45
N SER A 84 0.69 -16.39 3.73
CA SER A 84 -0.34 -17.37 4.09
C SER A 84 -0.90 -17.15 5.50
N GLY A 85 -2.01 -17.82 5.82
CA GLY A 85 -2.57 -17.84 7.18
C GLY A 85 -1.60 -18.39 8.22
N ASP A 86 -0.84 -19.43 7.86
CA ASP A 86 0.15 -20.04 8.77
C ASP A 86 1.30 -19.07 9.08
N GLU A 87 1.80 -18.39 8.05
CA GLU A 87 2.85 -17.36 8.19
C GLU A 87 2.35 -16.15 9.00
N LEU A 88 1.08 -15.76 8.83
CA LEU A 88 0.47 -14.71 9.64
C LEU A 88 0.43 -15.07 11.13
N VAL A 89 0.00 -16.29 11.46
CA VAL A 89 -0.05 -16.77 12.85
C VAL A 89 1.34 -16.82 13.46
N SER A 90 2.32 -17.39 12.73
CA SER A 90 3.71 -17.46 13.17
C SER A 90 4.26 -16.08 13.55
N ARG A 91 4.02 -15.06 12.71
CA ARG A 91 4.43 -13.67 13.00
C ARG A 91 3.74 -13.07 14.24
N LEU A 92 2.49 -13.42 14.48
CA LEU A 92 1.74 -12.93 15.65
C LEU A 92 2.24 -13.58 16.95
N GLU A 93 2.56 -14.87 16.89
CA GLU A 93 3.14 -15.62 18.01
C GLU A 93 4.57 -15.15 18.34
N ASP A 94 5.40 -14.90 17.33
CA ASP A 94 6.73 -14.30 17.50
C ASP A 94 6.65 -12.90 18.13
N GLY A 95 5.60 -12.13 17.83
CA GLY A 95 5.38 -10.80 18.37
C GLY A 95 4.84 -10.76 19.80
N SER A 96 4.15 -11.82 20.26
CA SER A 96 3.62 -11.91 21.62
C SER A 96 3.25 -13.35 22.01
N SER A 97 3.73 -13.80 23.16
CA SER A 97 3.36 -15.10 23.73
C SER A 97 1.98 -15.13 24.41
N LYS A 98 1.25 -13.99 24.45
CA LYS A 98 -0.02 -13.86 25.18
C LYS A 98 -1.26 -14.25 24.37
N TRP A 99 -1.10 -14.57 23.09
CA TRP A 99 -2.23 -14.86 22.21
C TRP A 99 -2.97 -16.14 22.62
N PRO A 100 -4.30 -16.08 22.84
CA PRO A 100 -5.13 -17.26 22.99
C PRO A 100 -5.16 -18.02 21.67
N LYS A 101 -5.04 -19.36 21.74
CA LYS A 101 -5.12 -20.22 20.55
C LYS A 101 -6.42 -20.00 19.76
N ALA A 102 -7.53 -19.78 20.45
CA ALA A 102 -8.83 -19.48 19.81
C ALA A 102 -8.78 -18.18 18.98
N SER A 103 -8.13 -17.12 19.48
CA SER A 103 -7.98 -15.86 18.76
C SER A 103 -7.11 -16.01 17.51
N LEU A 104 -6.01 -16.78 17.62
CA LEU A 104 -5.16 -17.09 16.46
C LEU A 104 -5.89 -17.90 15.40
N GLN A 105 -6.73 -18.86 15.79
CA GLN A 105 -7.55 -19.63 14.86
C GLN A 105 -8.56 -18.75 14.11
N VAL A 106 -9.17 -17.76 14.80
CA VAL A 106 -10.05 -16.78 14.14
C VAL A 106 -9.28 -15.96 13.11
N LEU A 107 -8.10 -15.43 13.47
CA LEU A 107 -7.27 -14.65 12.56
C LEU A 107 -6.78 -15.46 11.36
N HIS A 108 -6.35 -16.70 11.59
CA HIS A 108 -5.94 -17.64 10.54
C HIS A 108 -7.06 -17.89 9.54
N ARG A 109 -8.24 -18.25 10.06
CA ARG A 109 -9.41 -18.56 9.23
C ARG A 109 -9.82 -17.35 8.39
N LEU A 110 -10.03 -16.20 9.02
CA LEU A 110 -10.46 -14.99 8.32
C LEU A 110 -9.42 -14.52 7.31
N TRP A 111 -8.12 -14.61 7.63
CA TRP A 111 -7.08 -14.27 6.67
C TRP A 111 -7.03 -15.26 5.50
N THR A 112 -7.22 -16.55 5.75
CA THR A 112 -7.27 -17.56 4.67
C THR A 112 -8.45 -17.32 3.72
N GLU A 113 -9.60 -16.90 4.24
CA GLU A 113 -10.80 -16.59 3.46
C GLU A 113 -10.68 -15.26 2.68
N HIS A 114 -10.02 -14.25 3.25
CA HIS A 114 -10.07 -12.86 2.76
C HIS A 114 -8.74 -12.30 2.24
N GLY A 115 -7.61 -12.94 2.55
CA GLY A 115 -6.26 -12.42 2.31
C GLY A 115 -5.95 -12.21 0.84
N ALA A 116 -6.39 -13.13 -0.04
CA ALA A 116 -6.22 -12.99 -1.48
C ALA A 116 -6.93 -11.74 -2.04
N SER A 117 -8.15 -11.46 -1.57
CA SER A 117 -8.92 -10.27 -1.98
C SER A 117 -8.28 -8.98 -1.45
N VAL A 118 -7.75 -9.00 -0.22
CA VAL A 118 -7.00 -7.86 0.34
C VAL A 118 -5.73 -7.59 -0.49
N HIS A 119 -4.97 -8.62 -0.83
CA HIS A 119 -3.78 -8.51 -1.67
C HIS A 119 -4.11 -7.93 -3.05
N ALA A 120 -5.10 -8.51 -3.74
CA ALA A 120 -5.54 -8.03 -5.05
C ALA A 120 -5.99 -6.55 -5.02
N GLN A 121 -6.73 -6.14 -3.99
CA GLN A 121 -7.15 -4.74 -3.84
C GLN A 121 -5.95 -3.81 -3.60
N GLN A 122 -4.96 -4.24 -2.83
CA GLN A 122 -3.75 -3.46 -2.58
C GLN A 122 -2.90 -3.31 -3.85
N ASP A 123 -2.83 -4.34 -4.69
CA ASP A 123 -2.14 -4.27 -5.98
C ASP A 123 -2.83 -3.27 -6.92
N VAL A 124 -4.16 -3.33 -7.01
CA VAL A 124 -4.94 -2.33 -7.76
C VAL A 124 -4.67 -0.93 -7.22
N GLN A 125 -4.69 -0.74 -5.90
CA GLN A 125 -4.40 0.55 -5.28
C GLN A 125 -2.97 1.03 -5.57
N ALA A 126 -1.99 0.13 -5.58
CA ALA A 126 -0.60 0.46 -5.90
C ALA A 126 -0.44 0.89 -7.36
N ILE A 127 -1.11 0.21 -8.29
CA ILE A 127 -1.13 0.58 -9.71
C ILE A 127 -1.78 1.96 -9.90
N LEU A 128 -2.91 2.21 -9.24
CA LEU A 128 -3.60 3.51 -9.26
C LEU A 128 -2.78 4.63 -8.60
N SER A 129 -1.83 4.28 -7.73
CA SER A 129 -0.93 5.24 -7.06
C SER A 129 0.27 5.64 -7.93
N ILE A 130 0.39 5.15 -9.17
CA ILE A 130 1.41 5.55 -10.12
C ILE A 130 0.82 6.58 -11.10
N GLY A 131 1.58 7.64 -11.38
CA GLY A 131 1.17 8.63 -12.37
C GLY A 131 1.12 8.05 -13.78
N GLN A 132 0.09 8.38 -14.55
CA GLN A 132 -0.11 7.89 -15.91
C GLN A 132 0.44 8.88 -16.93
N LEU A 133 1.30 8.43 -17.83
CA LEU A 133 1.75 9.23 -18.98
C LEU A 133 0.59 9.34 -19.98
N VAL A 134 0.08 10.56 -20.21
CA VAL A 134 -1.09 10.81 -21.08
C VAL A 134 -0.75 11.53 -22.38
N ASP A 135 0.41 12.18 -22.46
CA ASP A 135 0.89 12.81 -23.69
C ASP A 135 2.42 12.83 -23.71
N MET A 136 2.99 12.69 -24.90
CA MET A 136 4.41 12.74 -25.17
C MET A 136 4.62 13.57 -26.43
N GLN A 137 5.18 14.77 -26.25
CA GLN A 137 5.56 15.65 -27.33
C GLN A 137 7.07 15.70 -27.45
N TRP A 138 7.56 15.90 -28.66
CA TRP A 138 8.99 16.03 -28.90
C TRP A 138 9.27 17.07 -29.98
N LYS A 139 10.48 17.63 -29.93
CA LYS A 139 11.02 18.49 -30.98
C LYS A 139 12.51 18.20 -31.17
N LEU A 140 12.95 18.27 -32.42
CA LEU A 140 14.38 18.30 -32.77
C LEU A 140 14.80 19.77 -32.84
N SER A 141 15.89 20.14 -32.17
CA SER A 141 16.36 21.52 -32.08
C SER A 141 17.88 21.56 -32.14
N MET A 142 18.44 22.73 -32.44
CA MET A 142 19.88 22.93 -32.47
C MET A 142 20.20 24.26 -31.79
N ALA A 143 21.14 24.24 -30.85
CA ALA A 143 21.56 25.44 -30.15
C ALA A 143 22.64 26.14 -30.97
N VAL A 144 22.39 27.37 -31.41
CA VAL A 144 23.32 28.13 -32.27
C VAL A 144 24.13 29.19 -31.50
N SER A 145 23.73 29.49 -30.25
CA SER A 145 24.44 30.42 -29.37
C SER A 145 24.15 30.10 -27.90
N SER A 146 25.14 30.26 -27.01
CA SER A 146 25.03 30.09 -25.56
C SER A 146 26.26 30.65 -24.87
N ASP A 147 26.07 31.31 -23.73
CA ASP A 147 27.18 31.80 -22.88
C ASP A 147 27.79 30.70 -22.00
N THR A 148 27.17 29.51 -21.92
CA THR A 148 27.55 28.43 -20.99
C THR A 148 27.59 27.03 -21.62
N CYS A 149 26.98 26.81 -22.79
CA CYS A 149 26.96 25.52 -23.46
C CYS A 149 28.11 25.38 -24.47
N ARG A 150 28.96 24.36 -24.31
CA ARG A 150 30.08 24.07 -25.23
C ARG A 150 29.65 23.33 -26.50
N SER A 151 28.47 22.72 -26.50
CA SER A 151 27.94 21.89 -27.60
C SER A 151 27.03 22.68 -28.54
N LEU A 152 27.48 23.86 -28.95
CA LEU A 152 26.79 24.64 -29.98
C LEU A 152 26.87 23.95 -31.33
N ASN A 153 25.91 24.24 -32.21
CA ASN A 153 25.78 23.68 -33.56
C ASN A 153 25.62 22.15 -33.60
N SER A 154 25.16 21.56 -32.51
CA SER A 154 24.82 20.14 -32.43
C SER A 154 23.31 19.97 -32.20
N PRO A 155 22.63 19.10 -32.95
CA PRO A 155 21.22 18.85 -32.75
C PRO A 155 20.97 18.09 -31.44
N TYR A 156 19.85 18.39 -30.80
CA TYR A 156 19.33 17.72 -29.61
C TYR A 156 17.82 17.52 -29.75
N VAL A 157 17.31 16.51 -29.06
CA VAL A 157 15.88 16.24 -28.96
C VAL A 157 15.39 16.75 -27.60
N CYS A 158 14.35 17.56 -27.61
CA CYS A 158 13.64 17.98 -26.41
C CYS A 158 12.33 17.19 -26.33
N LEU A 159 12.08 16.54 -25.20
CA LEU A 159 10.84 15.85 -24.91
C LEU A 159 10.05 16.62 -23.86
N LEU A 160 8.73 16.61 -24.00
CA LEU A 160 7.76 17.06 -23.02
C LEU A 160 6.81 15.91 -22.72
N LEU A 161 6.80 15.48 -21.46
CA LEU A 161 5.91 14.44 -20.94
C LEU A 161 4.80 15.09 -20.12
N LYS A 162 3.56 14.66 -20.36
CA LYS A 162 2.40 15.06 -19.57
C LYS A 162 1.93 13.85 -18.77
N VAL A 163 1.96 13.96 -17.45
CA VAL A 163 1.62 12.88 -16.52
C VAL A 163 0.44 13.30 -15.66
N VAL A 164 -0.57 12.45 -15.56
CA VAL A 164 -1.67 12.59 -14.59
C VAL A 164 -1.24 11.89 -13.31
N GLU A 165 -1.08 12.65 -12.24
CA GLU A 165 -0.81 12.09 -10.91
C GLU A 165 -2.07 11.42 -10.33
N PRO A 166 -1.93 10.50 -9.36
CA PRO A 166 -3.08 9.86 -8.70
C PRO A 166 -4.06 10.86 -8.04
N SER A 167 -3.59 12.07 -7.73
CA SER A 167 -4.40 13.18 -7.23
C SER A 167 -5.36 13.77 -8.29
N GLY A 168 -5.22 13.40 -9.56
CA GLY A 168 -5.88 14.02 -10.71
C GLY A 168 -5.16 15.27 -11.24
N HIS A 169 -4.08 15.70 -10.59
CA HIS A 169 -3.29 16.83 -11.05
C HIS A 169 -2.45 16.45 -12.28
N ILE A 170 -2.37 17.35 -13.26
CA ILE A 170 -1.58 17.16 -14.47
C ILE A 170 -0.23 17.84 -14.29
N CYS A 171 0.84 17.04 -14.26
CA CYS A 171 2.22 17.53 -14.24
C CYS A 171 2.84 17.48 -15.64
N GLN A 172 3.67 18.48 -15.97
CA GLN A 172 4.48 18.49 -17.18
C GLN A 172 5.96 18.41 -16.82
N ARG A 173 6.71 17.53 -17.50
CA ARG A 173 8.15 17.37 -17.31
C ARG A 173 8.85 17.41 -18.66
N SER A 174 9.86 18.25 -18.79
CA SER A 174 10.66 18.36 -20.00
C SER A 174 12.12 18.06 -19.75
N PHE A 175 12.77 17.44 -20.71
CA PHE A 175 14.22 17.21 -20.69
C PHE A 175 14.78 17.20 -22.11
N GLU A 176 16.09 17.42 -22.21
CA GLU A 176 16.83 17.45 -23.47
C GLU A 176 17.82 16.30 -23.52
N MET A 177 18.01 15.75 -24.73
CA MET A 177 18.94 14.67 -24.99
C MET A 177 19.72 14.94 -26.26
N THR A 178 21.00 14.59 -26.24
CA THR A 178 21.79 14.47 -27.48
C THR A 178 21.23 13.36 -28.37
N ILE A 179 21.56 13.39 -29.67
CA ILE A 179 21.12 12.35 -30.61
C ILE A 179 21.50 10.93 -30.17
N PRO A 180 22.72 10.65 -29.69
CA PRO A 180 23.07 9.31 -29.19
C PRO A 180 22.24 8.89 -27.97
N GLN A 181 21.96 9.82 -27.04
CA GLN A 181 21.10 9.54 -25.89
C GLN A 181 19.67 9.22 -26.33
N PHE A 182 19.13 9.95 -27.31
CA PHE A 182 17.81 9.66 -27.88
C PHE A 182 17.74 8.30 -28.58
N GLN A 183 18.78 7.93 -29.34
CA GLN A 183 18.85 6.60 -29.97
C GLN A 183 18.86 5.48 -28.92
N ASN A 184 19.60 5.67 -27.83
CA ASN A 184 19.62 4.72 -26.72
C ASN A 184 18.25 4.66 -26.01
N PHE A 185 17.63 5.81 -25.73
CA PHE A 185 16.29 5.89 -25.15
C PHE A 185 15.25 5.16 -26.01
N HIS A 186 15.26 5.35 -27.33
CA HIS A 186 14.40 4.65 -28.27
C HIS A 186 14.60 3.14 -28.24
N LYS A 187 15.86 2.68 -28.16
CA LYS A 187 16.18 1.25 -28.03
C LYS A 187 15.57 0.66 -26.75
N GLN A 188 15.75 1.33 -25.61
CA GLN A 188 15.17 0.90 -24.34
C GLN A 188 13.64 0.86 -24.38
N PHE A 189 13.01 1.84 -25.02
CA PHE A 189 11.55 1.88 -25.17
C PHE A 189 11.03 0.70 -26.01
N LYS A 190 11.75 0.31 -27.07
CA LYS A 190 11.44 -0.88 -27.86
C LYS A 190 11.60 -2.17 -27.09
N GLU A 191 12.65 -2.30 -26.29
CA GLU A 191 12.86 -3.47 -25.43
C GLU A 191 11.74 -3.60 -24.40
N MET A 192 11.33 -2.48 -23.79
CA MET A 192 10.19 -2.45 -22.86
C MET A 192 8.88 -2.87 -23.54
N ALA A 193 8.60 -2.34 -24.74
CA ALA A 193 7.41 -2.71 -25.51
C ALA A 193 7.39 -4.21 -25.84
N ALA A 194 8.52 -4.79 -26.25
CA ALA A 194 8.62 -6.22 -26.55
C ALA A 194 8.35 -7.10 -25.32
N VAL A 195 8.81 -6.70 -24.13
CA VAL A 195 8.50 -7.43 -22.88
C VAL A 195 7.02 -7.34 -22.55
N MET A 196 6.39 -6.17 -22.72
CA MET A 196 4.95 -5.99 -22.45
C MET A 196 4.06 -6.79 -23.39
N GLU A 197 4.48 -7.02 -24.65
CA GLU A 197 3.75 -7.85 -25.61
C GLU A 197 3.84 -9.36 -25.32
N THR A 198 4.80 -9.78 -24.49
CA THR A 198 5.03 -11.20 -24.16
C THR A 198 4.33 -11.69 -22.89
N VAL A 199 3.53 -10.84 -22.24
CA VAL A 199 2.71 -11.15 -21.05
C VAL A 199 1.24 -11.21 -21.45
#